data_AF-L1I5U5-F1
#
_entry.id   AF-L1I5U5-F1
#
_cell.length_a   1.000
_cell.length_b   1.000
_cell.length_c   1.000
_cell.angle_alpha   90.00
_cell.angle_beta   90.00
_cell.angle_gamma   90.00
#
_symmetry.space_group_name_H-M   'P 1'
#
loop_
_entity.id
_entity.type
_entity.pdbx_description
1 polymer ?
#
loop_
_entity_poly.entity_id
_entity_poly.type
_entity_poly.pdbx_seq_one_letter_code
_entity_poly.pdbx_strand_id
1 'polypeptide(L)'
;MADDAGQPLRASGELQKQLLAQEIVKLRREVALLRASSVPPEASKHDEEAVKKLREEIETLQSLKEQTIKNANVQKAVLNKEILTLRSELQAIKEENGFHDLDLNEMRAMEAPETQKEIANSLFQRKLFEENFTRVIRDLRKELEQNDLKKLSQTYLASNIQTTIQISNERIEKVMEEAAQVPVESRLHVEALRILMENAKLRKVLNDYSSGVLRNTMVKMKEGETSQSFGSLLGL
;
A
#
# COMPACT_ATOMS: atom_id res chain seq x y z
N MET A 1 43.98 -10.21 -11.07
CA MET A 1 42.97 -9.78 -10.06
C MET A 1 41.67 -9.65 -10.79
N ALA A 2 40.83 -10.68 -10.68
CA ALA A 2 39.62 -10.85 -11.47
C ALA A 2 38.38 -10.82 -10.56
N ASP A 3 37.28 -10.39 -11.16
CA ASP A 3 35.87 -10.63 -10.82
C ASP A 3 35.20 -9.73 -9.77
N ASP A 4 34.48 -8.69 -10.24
CA ASP A 4 33.23 -8.25 -9.57
C ASP A 4 32.25 -7.48 -10.50
N ALA A 5 32.01 -7.97 -11.73
CA ALA A 5 31.09 -7.34 -12.69
C ALA A 5 29.76 -8.11 -12.91
N GLY A 6 29.33 -8.90 -11.90
CA GLY A 6 28.14 -9.77 -11.99
C GLY A 6 26.92 -9.33 -11.17
N GLN A 7 26.91 -8.13 -10.60
CA GLN A 7 26.04 -7.78 -9.45
C GLN A 7 24.57 -7.36 -9.73
N PRO A 8 24.17 -6.69 -10.83
CA PRO A 8 22.80 -6.14 -10.87
C PRO A 8 21.69 -7.19 -11.08
N LEU A 9 21.97 -8.26 -11.83
CA LEU A 9 21.02 -9.38 -12.01
C LEU A 9 20.97 -10.33 -10.80
N ARG A 10 22.05 -10.37 -10.00
CA ARG A 10 22.06 -11.10 -8.72
C ARG A 10 21.24 -10.37 -7.67
N ALA A 11 21.33 -9.05 -7.60
CA ALA A 11 20.60 -8.23 -6.63
C ALA A 11 19.07 -8.36 -6.76
N SER A 12 18.52 -8.37 -7.98
CA SER A 12 17.07 -8.56 -8.19
C SER A 12 16.59 -9.97 -7.81
N GLY A 13 17.36 -11.01 -8.18
CA GLY A 13 17.05 -12.40 -7.80
C GLY A 13 17.23 -12.68 -6.30
N GLU A 14 18.17 -12.01 -5.65
CA GLU A 14 18.36 -12.07 -4.19
C GLU A 14 17.23 -11.38 -3.44
N LEU A 15 16.75 -10.24 -3.92
CA LEU A 15 15.61 -9.52 -3.34
C LEU A 15 14.33 -10.36 -3.44
N GLN A 16 14.13 -11.04 -4.58
CA GLN A 16 13.00 -11.96 -4.78
C GLN A 16 13.10 -13.21 -3.89
N LYS A 17 14.32 -13.76 -3.70
CA LYS A 17 14.57 -14.84 -2.73
C LYS A 17 14.34 -14.39 -1.29
N GLN A 18 14.68 -13.14 -0.96
CA GLN A 18 14.54 -12.58 0.38
C GLN A 18 13.07 -12.32 0.74
N LEU A 19 12.27 -11.85 -0.21
CA LEU A 19 10.81 -11.71 -0.06
C LEU A 19 10.14 -13.08 0.13
N LEU A 20 10.49 -14.07 -0.70
CA LEU A 20 10.00 -15.45 -0.54
C LEU A 20 10.41 -16.06 0.81
N ALA A 21 11.63 -15.80 1.28
CA ALA A 21 12.09 -16.25 2.59
C ALA A 21 11.31 -15.60 3.73
N GLN A 22 10.98 -14.30 3.63
CA GLN A 22 10.14 -13.61 4.60
C GLN A 22 8.72 -14.17 4.65
N GLU A 23 8.10 -14.46 3.51
CA GLU A 23 6.78 -15.09 3.46
C GLU A 23 6.80 -16.50 4.08
N ILE A 24 7.83 -17.31 3.82
CA ILE A 24 7.97 -18.64 4.43
C ILE A 24 8.09 -18.53 5.96
N VAL A 25 8.86 -17.57 6.47
CA VAL A 25 8.98 -17.36 7.92
C VAL A 25 7.66 -16.90 8.52
N LYS A 26 6.92 -16.03 7.83
CA LYS A 26 5.59 -15.56 8.25
C LYS A 26 4.59 -16.73 8.31
N LEU A 27 4.52 -17.54 7.26
CA LEU A 27 3.65 -18.73 7.21
C LEU A 27 4.03 -19.76 8.27
N ARG A 28 5.33 -19.98 8.52
CA ARG A 28 5.79 -20.88 9.61
C ARG A 28 5.38 -20.36 10.99
N ARG A 29 5.39 -19.05 11.22
CA ARG A 29 4.90 -18.45 12.47
C ARG A 29 3.40 -18.58 12.62
N GLU A 30 2.63 -18.36 11.54
CA GLU A 30 1.18 -18.55 11.56
C GLU A 30 0.80 -20.01 11.83
N VAL A 31 1.48 -20.98 11.20
CA VAL A 31 1.29 -22.42 11.49
C VAL A 31 1.68 -22.77 12.92
N ALA A 32 2.76 -22.20 13.45
CA ALA A 32 3.17 -22.42 14.83
C ALA A 32 2.16 -21.82 15.83
N LEU A 33 1.59 -20.65 15.50
CA LEU A 33 0.53 -20.02 16.30
C LEU A 33 -0.76 -20.84 16.27
N LEU A 34 -1.17 -21.36 15.11
CA LEU A 34 -2.34 -22.24 14.99
C LEU A 34 -2.15 -23.54 15.77
N ARG A 35 -0.92 -24.09 15.81
CA ARG A 35 -0.57 -25.25 16.64
C ARG A 35 -0.47 -24.93 18.13
N ALA A 36 -0.12 -23.70 18.50
CA ALA A 36 -0.04 -23.25 19.89
C ALA A 36 -1.41 -22.83 20.43
N SER A 37 -2.32 -22.35 19.58
CA SER A 37 -3.71 -22.03 19.94
C SER A 37 -4.63 -23.25 19.91
N SER A 38 -4.21 -24.37 19.33
CA SER A 38 -4.90 -25.66 19.43
C SER A 38 -4.55 -26.34 20.77
N VAL A 39 -5.50 -26.32 21.69
CA VAL A 39 -5.61 -27.20 22.86
C VAL A 39 -5.45 -28.68 22.44
N PRO A 40 -4.88 -29.60 23.26
CA PRO A 40 -4.68 -31.00 22.87
C PRO A 40 -5.98 -31.73 22.49
N PRO A 41 -5.90 -32.80 21.69
CA PRO A 41 -6.89 -33.14 20.68
C PRO A 41 -8.04 -33.99 21.23
N GLU A 42 -9.27 -33.49 21.12
CA GLU A 42 -10.31 -34.33 20.54
C GLU A 42 -10.27 -34.07 19.03
N ALA A 43 -9.66 -35.00 18.30
CA ALA A 43 -9.54 -34.92 16.85
C ALA A 43 -10.94 -34.92 16.22
N SER A 44 -11.43 -33.72 15.92
CA SER A 44 -12.55 -33.58 15.00
C SER A 44 -12.02 -33.92 13.62
N LYS A 45 -12.67 -34.85 12.90
CA LYS A 45 -12.30 -35.24 11.52
C LYS A 45 -12.19 -34.03 10.58
N HIS A 46 -12.81 -32.92 10.96
CA HIS A 46 -12.77 -31.64 10.28
C HIS A 46 -11.38 -30.99 10.28
N ASP A 47 -10.58 -31.17 11.35
CA ASP A 47 -9.24 -30.59 11.46
C ASP A 47 -8.21 -31.38 10.63
N GLU A 48 -8.38 -32.70 10.53
CA GLU A 48 -7.54 -33.54 9.66
C GLU A 48 -7.78 -33.24 8.17
N GLU A 49 -9.03 -32.99 7.77
CA GLU A 49 -9.36 -32.56 6.41
C GLU A 49 -8.79 -31.17 6.08
N ALA A 50 -8.82 -30.23 7.04
CA ALA A 50 -8.22 -28.91 6.86
C ALA A 50 -6.69 -29.00 6.70
N VAL A 51 -6.02 -29.82 7.52
CA VAL A 51 -4.57 -30.04 7.41
C VAL A 51 -4.21 -30.74 6.10
N LYS A 52 -5.05 -31.67 5.62
CA LYS A 52 -4.84 -32.33 4.32
C LYS A 52 -4.95 -31.35 3.15
N LYS A 53 -5.99 -30.49 3.14
CA LYS A 53 -6.16 -29.45 2.12
C LYS A 53 -4.99 -28.48 2.08
N LEU A 54 -4.50 -28.04 3.24
CA LEU A 54 -3.32 -27.16 3.32
C LEU A 54 -2.04 -27.83 2.79
N ARG A 55 -1.88 -29.14 2.96
CA ARG A 55 -0.73 -29.87 2.39
C ARG A 55 -0.80 -29.96 0.87
N GLU A 56 -1.98 -30.26 0.34
CA GLU A 56 -2.22 -30.28 -1.11
C GLU A 56 -1.96 -28.88 -1.72
N GLU A 57 -2.42 -27.82 -1.06
CA GLU A 57 -2.16 -26.44 -1.49
C GLU A 57 -0.66 -26.10 -1.46
N ILE A 58 0.07 -26.48 -0.41
CA ILE A 58 1.53 -26.30 -0.34
C ILE A 58 2.24 -27.03 -1.49
N GLU A 59 1.82 -28.24 -1.80
CA GLU A 59 2.42 -29.04 -2.89
C GLU A 59 2.15 -28.40 -4.26
N THR A 60 0.93 -27.90 -4.50
CA THR A 60 0.61 -27.17 -5.74
C THR A 60 1.43 -25.88 -5.88
N LEU A 61 1.59 -25.11 -4.80
CA LEU A 61 2.40 -23.89 -4.79
C LEU A 61 3.88 -24.18 -5.01
N GLN A 62 4.40 -25.28 -4.48
CA GLN A 62 5.78 -25.72 -4.74
C GLN A 62 5.99 -26.11 -6.21
N SER A 63 5.05 -26.86 -6.79
CA SER A 63 5.08 -27.21 -8.21
C SER A 63 5.06 -25.96 -9.10
N LEU A 64 4.19 -25.00 -8.79
CA LEU A 64 4.06 -23.74 -9.53
C LEU A 64 5.35 -22.89 -9.44
N LYS A 65 6.01 -22.88 -8.27
CA LYS A 65 7.31 -22.24 -8.09
C LYS A 65 8.39 -22.87 -8.98
N GLU A 66 8.49 -24.19 -9.00
CA GLU A 66 9.47 -24.89 -9.84
C GLU A 66 9.24 -24.62 -11.32
N GLN A 67 7.98 -24.62 -11.77
CA GLN A 67 7.62 -24.29 -13.14
C GLN A 67 7.98 -22.84 -13.49
N THR A 68 7.73 -21.90 -12.59
CA THR A 68 8.08 -20.48 -12.77
C THR A 68 9.60 -20.30 -12.90
N ILE A 69 10.38 -21.00 -12.07
CA ILE A 69 11.85 -20.98 -12.14
C ILE A 69 12.34 -21.56 -13.48
N LYS A 70 11.77 -22.68 -13.93
CA LYS A 70 12.10 -23.26 -15.24
C LYS A 70 11.82 -22.28 -16.37
N ASN A 71 10.65 -21.64 -16.38
CA ASN A 71 10.28 -20.66 -17.41
C ASN A 71 11.22 -19.45 -17.41
N ALA A 72 11.57 -18.92 -16.24
CA ALA A 72 12.53 -17.81 -16.12
C ALA A 72 13.92 -18.19 -16.65
N ASN A 73 14.38 -19.41 -16.37
CA ASN A 73 15.66 -19.91 -16.89
C ASN A 73 15.65 -20.08 -18.42
N VAL A 74 14.53 -20.52 -19.00
CA VAL A 74 14.35 -20.60 -20.45
C VAL A 74 14.40 -19.21 -21.08
N GLN A 75 13.66 -18.24 -20.54
CA GLN A 75 13.68 -16.86 -21.04
C GLN A 75 15.08 -16.23 -20.94
N LYS A 76 15.78 -16.45 -19.83
CA LYS A 76 17.17 -16.01 -19.66
C LYS A 76 18.10 -16.61 -20.72
N ALA A 77 17.92 -17.89 -21.06
CA ALA A 77 18.70 -18.55 -22.09
C ALA A 77 18.42 -17.96 -23.49
N VAL A 78 17.16 -17.63 -23.79
CA VAL A 78 16.78 -16.98 -25.06
C VAL A 78 17.40 -15.59 -25.17
N LEU A 79 17.25 -14.74 -24.15
CA LEU A 79 17.84 -13.39 -24.13
C LEU A 79 19.37 -13.43 -24.25
N ASN A 80 20.03 -14.39 -23.60
CA ASN A 80 21.48 -14.55 -23.74
C ASN A 80 21.90 -14.92 -25.17
N LYS A 81 21.10 -15.71 -25.89
CA LYS A 81 21.36 -16.01 -27.30
C LYS A 81 21.20 -14.76 -28.16
N GLU A 82 20.14 -13.98 -27.97
CA GLU A 82 19.92 -12.73 -28.70
C GLU A 82 21.04 -11.71 -28.45
N ILE A 83 21.50 -11.57 -27.20
CA ILE A 83 22.65 -10.69 -26.87
C ILE A 83 23.91 -11.15 -27.60
N LEU A 84 24.17 -12.46 -27.68
CA LEU A 84 25.33 -12.98 -28.41
C LEU A 84 25.20 -12.70 -29.92
N THR A 85 24.02 -12.89 -30.50
CA THR A 85 23.74 -12.59 -31.90
C THR A 85 23.94 -11.11 -32.21
N LEU A 86 23.34 -10.21 -31.42
CA LEU A 86 23.49 -8.76 -31.58
C LEU A 86 24.96 -8.32 -31.40
N ARG A 87 25.71 -8.95 -30.50
CA ARG A 87 27.15 -8.69 -30.35
C ARG A 87 27.94 -9.12 -31.58
N SER A 88 27.63 -10.28 -32.17
CA SER A 88 28.27 -10.72 -33.40
C SER A 88 27.92 -9.84 -34.60
N GLU A 89 26.67 -9.36 -34.70
CA GLU A 89 26.25 -8.43 -35.75
C GLU A 89 26.94 -7.07 -35.60
N LEU A 90 27.01 -6.53 -34.38
CA LEU A 90 27.76 -5.30 -34.10
C LEU A 90 29.25 -5.44 -34.39
N GLN A 91 29.83 -6.62 -34.12
CA GLN A 91 31.23 -6.88 -34.45
C GLN A 91 31.44 -6.94 -35.97
N ALA A 92 30.56 -7.62 -36.71
CA ALA A 92 30.62 -7.69 -38.17
C ALA A 92 30.50 -6.29 -38.80
N ILE A 93 29.59 -5.43 -38.30
CA ILE A 93 29.44 -4.05 -38.77
C ILE A 93 30.69 -3.20 -38.45
N LYS A 94 31.37 -3.45 -37.33
CA LYS A 94 32.62 -2.77 -36.97
C LYS A 94 33.78 -3.16 -37.87
N GLU A 95 33.90 -4.45 -38.19
CA GLU A 95 34.91 -5.00 -39.10
C GLU A 95 34.68 -4.51 -40.54
N GLU A 96 33.43 -4.39 -40.98
CA GLU A 96 33.07 -3.88 -42.32
C GLU A 96 33.36 -2.38 -42.50
N ASN A 97 33.28 -1.58 -41.43
CA ASN A 97 33.51 -0.13 -41.47
C ASN A 97 34.94 0.30 -41.10
N GLY A 98 35.88 -0.63 -40.91
CA GLY A 98 37.29 -0.33 -40.66
C GLY A 98 37.59 0.34 -39.30
N PHE A 99 36.68 0.26 -38.33
CA PHE A 99 36.93 0.69 -36.96
C PHE A 99 37.70 -0.39 -36.19
N HIS A 100 39.01 -0.48 -36.42
CA HIS A 100 39.91 -1.24 -35.57
C HIS A 100 40.52 -0.32 -34.49
N ASP A 101 40.52 -0.81 -33.26
CA ASP A 101 41.10 -0.19 -32.05
C ASP A 101 40.38 1.00 -31.43
N LEU A 102 39.11 0.81 -31.07
CA LEU A 102 38.62 1.34 -29.80
C LEU A 102 38.40 0.18 -28.84
N ASP A 103 39.36 0.04 -27.93
CA ASP A 103 39.36 -0.89 -26.82
C ASP A 103 37.95 -0.90 -26.19
N LEU A 104 37.31 -2.05 -26.19
CA LEU A 104 35.96 -2.24 -25.62
C LEU A 104 35.91 -1.82 -24.14
N ASN A 105 37.06 -1.72 -23.48
CA ASN A 105 37.19 -1.16 -22.13
C ASN A 105 37.04 0.37 -22.07
N GLU A 106 37.39 1.12 -23.12
CA GLU A 106 37.27 2.59 -23.13
C GLU A 106 35.85 3.05 -23.49
N MET A 107 35.14 2.37 -24.39
CA MET A 107 33.70 2.65 -24.59
C MET A 107 32.85 2.27 -23.35
N ARG A 108 33.29 1.28 -22.57
CA ARG A 108 32.67 0.93 -21.29
C ARG A 108 32.90 2.00 -20.22
N ALA A 109 33.91 2.86 -20.39
CA ALA A 109 34.23 3.93 -19.46
C ALA A 109 33.53 5.26 -19.79
N MET A 110 33.10 5.49 -21.04
CA MET A 110 32.47 6.77 -21.43
C MET A 110 30.94 6.82 -21.26
N GLU A 111 30.21 5.69 -21.25
CA GLU A 111 28.73 5.71 -21.08
C GLU A 111 28.24 5.15 -19.73
N ALA A 112 29.09 4.47 -18.97
CA ALA A 112 28.70 3.80 -17.71
C ALA A 112 28.61 4.69 -16.46
N PRO A 113 29.42 5.75 -16.26
CA PRO A 113 29.36 6.52 -15.01
C PRO A 113 28.18 7.50 -14.95
N GLU A 114 27.83 8.14 -16.07
CA GLU A 114 26.78 9.16 -16.09
C GLU A 114 25.38 8.54 -16.04
N THR A 115 25.12 7.50 -16.85
CA THR A 115 23.85 6.76 -16.80
C THR A 115 23.63 6.07 -15.45
N GLN A 116 24.68 5.51 -14.82
CA GLN A 116 24.57 4.95 -13.48
C GLN A 116 24.32 6.02 -12.41
N LYS A 117 24.94 7.21 -12.55
CA LYS A 117 24.66 8.36 -11.67
C LYS A 117 23.23 8.86 -11.85
N GLU A 118 22.71 8.90 -13.07
CA GLU A 118 21.33 9.29 -13.37
C GLU A 118 20.33 8.28 -12.80
N ILE A 119 20.58 6.97 -12.95
CA ILE A 119 19.75 5.93 -12.34
C ILE A 119 19.81 6.03 -10.81
N ALA A 120 21.00 6.20 -10.22
CA ALA A 120 21.14 6.36 -8.78
C ALA A 120 20.42 7.61 -8.26
N ASN A 121 20.51 8.73 -8.98
CA ASN A 121 19.79 9.96 -8.67
C ASN A 121 18.27 9.76 -8.79
N SER A 122 17.79 9.09 -9.84
CA SER A 122 16.38 8.76 -10.02
C SER A 122 15.84 7.88 -8.88
N LEU A 123 16.59 6.85 -8.49
CA LEU A 123 16.23 5.98 -7.36
C LEU A 123 16.23 6.74 -6.03
N PHE A 124 17.18 7.65 -5.83
CA PHE A 124 17.22 8.50 -4.65
C PHE A 124 16.03 9.46 -4.59
N GLN A 125 15.70 10.13 -5.71
CA GLN A 125 14.53 11.01 -5.81
C GLN A 125 13.23 10.24 -5.54
N ARG A 126 13.10 9.04 -6.11
CA ARG A 126 11.96 8.16 -5.84
C ARG A 126 11.87 7.77 -4.37
N LYS A 127 13.00 7.44 -3.72
CA LYS A 127 13.01 7.13 -2.28
C LYS A 127 12.57 8.34 -1.44
N LEU A 128 13.07 9.52 -1.76
CA LEU A 128 12.66 10.76 -1.09
C LEU A 128 11.16 11.03 -1.29
N PHE A 129 10.65 10.80 -2.50
CA PHE A 129 9.23 10.91 -2.79
C PHE A 129 8.40 9.95 -1.93
N GLU A 130 8.78 8.66 -1.90
CA GLU A 130 8.10 7.62 -1.12
C GLU A 130 8.07 7.93 0.39
N GLU A 131 9.18 8.43 0.94
CA GLU A 131 9.27 8.86 2.33
C GLU A 131 8.36 10.07 2.60
N ASN A 132 8.36 11.06 1.70
CA ASN A 132 7.49 12.24 1.81
C ASN A 132 6.01 11.88 1.68
N PHE A 133 5.66 11.03 0.71
CA PHE A 133 4.31 10.53 0.50
C PHE A 133 3.81 9.81 1.77
N THR A 134 4.62 8.90 2.30
CA THR A 134 4.28 8.15 3.51
C THR A 134 4.11 9.07 4.72
N ARG A 135 4.92 10.14 4.83
CA ARG A 135 4.78 11.15 5.87
C ARG A 135 3.45 11.90 5.74
N VAL A 136 3.14 12.42 4.55
CA VAL A 136 1.90 13.15 4.28
C VAL A 136 0.67 12.30 4.57
N ILE A 137 0.63 11.05 4.10
CA ILE A 137 -0.47 10.11 4.39
C ILE A 137 -0.64 9.90 5.90
N ARG A 138 0.46 9.74 6.64
CA ARG A 138 0.42 9.56 8.09
C ARG A 138 -0.14 10.79 8.79
N ASP A 139 0.24 11.98 8.35
CA ASP A 139 -0.21 13.23 8.92
C ASP A 139 -1.70 13.46 8.65
N LEU A 140 -2.16 13.29 7.40
CA LEU A 140 -3.59 13.36 7.05
C LEU A 140 -4.43 12.35 7.82
N ARG A 141 -3.91 11.13 8.01
CA ARG A 141 -4.59 10.11 8.84
C ARG A 141 -4.70 10.55 10.30
N LYS A 142 -3.63 11.11 10.87
CA LYS A 142 -3.67 11.65 12.24
C LYS A 142 -4.67 12.78 12.36
N GLU A 143 -4.77 13.66 11.38
CA GLU A 143 -5.77 14.73 11.36
C GLU A 143 -7.19 14.16 11.34
N LEU A 144 -7.49 13.16 10.51
CA LEU A 144 -8.78 12.47 10.55
C LEU A 144 -9.06 11.85 11.91
N GLU A 145 -8.08 11.17 12.52
CA GLU A 145 -8.22 10.56 13.85
C GLU A 145 -8.44 11.62 14.95
N GLN A 146 -7.94 12.84 14.79
CA GLN A 146 -8.20 13.95 15.73
C GLN A 146 -9.62 14.53 15.57
N ASN A 147 -10.26 14.32 14.42
CA ASN A 147 -11.63 14.77 14.13
C ASN A 147 -12.71 13.84 14.69
N ASP A 148 -12.31 12.80 15.44
CA ASP A 148 -13.26 11.95 16.17
C ASP A 148 -14.08 12.81 17.15
N LEU A 149 -15.41 12.70 17.07
CA LEU A 149 -16.34 13.49 17.89
C LEU A 149 -16.03 13.39 19.39
N LYS A 150 -15.55 12.24 19.88
CA LYS A 150 -15.14 12.05 21.29
C LYS A 150 -13.99 12.98 21.71
N LYS A 151 -13.01 13.19 20.84
CA LYS A 151 -11.85 14.06 21.11
C LYS A 151 -12.24 15.53 20.98
N LEU A 152 -13.06 15.85 19.98
CA LEU A 152 -13.62 17.20 19.80
C LEU A 152 -14.51 17.60 20.98
N SER A 153 -15.40 16.73 21.45
CA SER A 153 -16.29 17.02 22.59
C SER A 153 -15.52 17.25 23.89
N GLN A 154 -14.36 16.61 24.06
CA GLN A 154 -13.48 16.83 25.23
C GLN A 154 -12.71 18.16 25.13
N THR A 155 -12.38 18.60 23.92
CA THR A 155 -11.65 19.86 23.69
C THR A 155 -12.60 21.06 23.76
N TYR A 156 -13.84 20.88 23.29
CA TYR A 156 -14.88 21.90 23.23
C TYR A 156 -15.97 21.65 24.27
N LEU A 157 -15.58 21.53 25.55
CA LEU A 157 -16.44 21.23 26.70
C LEU A 157 -17.67 22.14 26.86
N ALA A 158 -17.70 23.30 26.20
CA ALA A 158 -18.80 24.26 26.22
C ALA A 158 -19.62 24.34 24.90
N SER A 159 -19.29 23.55 23.88
CA SER A 159 -19.98 23.62 22.57
C SER A 159 -21.20 22.71 22.51
N ASN A 160 -22.27 23.18 21.86
CA ASN A 160 -23.39 22.33 21.50
C ASN A 160 -22.90 21.23 20.53
N ILE A 161 -23.40 20.00 20.70
CA ILE A 161 -23.10 18.84 19.87
C ILE A 161 -23.25 19.16 18.37
N GLN A 162 -24.22 19.98 17.98
CA GLN A 162 -24.38 20.43 16.58
C GLN A 162 -23.16 21.22 16.08
N THR A 163 -22.64 22.14 16.89
CA THR A 163 -21.43 22.90 16.57
C THR A 163 -20.20 21.98 16.50
N THR A 164 -20.10 21.00 17.40
CA THR A 164 -19.02 20.00 17.36
C THR A 164 -19.04 19.18 16.07
N ILE A 165 -20.23 18.77 15.61
CA ILE A 165 -20.39 18.02 14.36
C ILE A 165 -20.05 18.90 13.15
N GLN A 166 -20.50 20.15 13.13
CA GLN A 166 -20.16 21.09 12.06
C GLN A 166 -18.64 21.29 11.93
N ILE A 167 -17.96 21.56 13.06
CA ILE A 167 -16.49 21.69 13.09
C ILE A 167 -15.81 20.40 12.61
N SER A 168 -16.33 19.23 13.01
CA SER A 168 -15.82 17.94 12.53
C SER A 168 -15.93 17.82 11.00
N ASN A 169 -17.07 18.23 10.42
CA ASN A 169 -17.28 18.21 8.97
C ASN A 169 -16.34 19.14 8.21
N GLU A 170 -16.19 20.40 8.66
CA GLU A 170 -15.29 21.37 8.04
C GLU A 170 -13.84 20.85 8.01
N ARG A 171 -13.41 20.20 9.10
CA ARG A 171 -12.06 19.60 9.16
C ARG A 171 -11.92 18.36 8.29
N ILE A 172 -12.94 17.52 8.20
CA ILE A 172 -12.94 16.36 7.30
C ILE A 172 -12.87 16.82 5.83
N GLU A 173 -13.60 17.87 5.46
CA GLU A 173 -13.54 18.47 4.13
C GLU A 173 -12.13 18.99 3.81
N LYS A 174 -11.49 19.69 4.74
CA LYS A 174 -10.10 20.15 4.59
C LYS A 174 -9.14 18.98 4.34
N VAL A 175 -9.25 17.88 5.10
CA VAL A 175 -8.42 16.69 4.86
C VAL A 175 -8.71 16.06 3.49
N MET A 176 -9.96 16.06 3.02
CA MET A 176 -10.29 15.58 1.69
C MET A 176 -9.69 16.45 0.58
N GLU A 177 -9.70 17.77 0.74
CA GLU A 177 -9.08 18.72 -0.19
C GLU A 177 -7.57 18.56 -0.23
N GLU A 178 -6.92 18.43 0.93
CA GLU A 178 -5.47 18.22 1.02
C GLU A 178 -5.07 16.87 0.42
N ALA A 179 -5.81 15.79 0.71
CA ALA A 179 -5.57 14.46 0.15
C ALA A 179 -5.68 14.45 -1.40
N ALA A 180 -6.58 15.25 -1.97
CA ALA A 180 -6.75 15.36 -3.42
C ALA A 180 -5.58 16.07 -4.12
N GLN A 181 -4.79 16.87 -3.39
CA GLN A 181 -3.62 17.58 -3.90
C GLN A 181 -2.32 16.78 -3.79
N VAL A 182 -2.33 15.63 -3.08
CA VAL A 182 -1.14 14.81 -2.88
C VAL A 182 -0.69 14.19 -4.21
N PRO A 183 0.57 14.41 -4.66
CA PRO A 183 1.07 13.82 -5.89
C PRO A 183 1.17 12.30 -5.79
N VAL A 184 1.01 11.61 -6.92
CA VAL A 184 1.03 10.13 -7.00
C VAL A 184 1.95 9.64 -8.12
N GLU A 185 2.92 8.80 -7.74
CA GLU A 185 3.83 8.13 -8.70
C GLU A 185 3.52 6.65 -8.94
N SER A 186 2.73 6.01 -8.06
CA SER A 186 2.46 4.58 -8.10
C SER A 186 0.99 4.27 -7.92
N ARG A 187 0.54 3.11 -8.45
CA ARG A 187 -0.83 2.63 -8.25
C ARG A 187 -1.17 2.43 -6.77
N LEU A 188 -0.18 2.05 -5.95
CA LEU A 188 -0.38 1.88 -4.52
C LEU A 188 -0.68 3.22 -3.83
N HIS A 189 -0.07 4.32 -4.27
CA HIS A 189 -0.35 5.67 -3.75
C HIS A 189 -1.79 6.08 -4.02
N VAL A 190 -2.27 5.80 -5.23
CA VAL A 190 -3.66 6.06 -5.61
C VAL A 190 -4.62 5.30 -4.71
N GLU A 191 -4.37 4.00 -4.45
CA GLU A 191 -5.25 3.22 -3.57
C GLU A 191 -5.17 3.67 -2.11
N ALA A 192 -3.98 4.04 -1.62
CA ALA A 192 -3.82 4.56 -0.27
C ALA A 192 -4.63 5.86 -0.07
N LEU A 193 -4.54 6.81 -1.01
CA LEU A 193 -5.32 8.04 -0.99
C LEU A 193 -6.81 7.77 -1.15
N ARG A 194 -7.19 6.84 -2.03
CA ARG A 194 -8.59 6.46 -2.23
C ARG A 194 -9.21 5.94 -0.93
N ILE A 195 -8.54 5.02 -0.24
CA ILE A 195 -9.02 4.47 1.04
C ILE A 195 -9.15 5.58 2.09
N LEU A 196 -8.19 6.50 2.14
CA LEU A 196 -8.24 7.67 3.03
C LEU A 196 -9.46 8.55 2.73
N MET A 197 -9.71 8.86 1.45
CA MET A 197 -10.84 9.66 1.01
C MET A 197 -12.18 8.95 1.26
N GLU A 198 -12.28 7.65 1.03
CA GLU A 198 -13.48 6.86 1.35
C GLU A 198 -13.76 6.88 2.85
N ASN A 199 -12.72 6.75 3.69
CA ASN A 199 -12.87 6.86 5.14
C ASN A 199 -13.38 8.25 5.57
N ALA A 200 -12.81 9.32 4.99
CA ALA A 200 -13.25 10.69 5.24
C ALA A 200 -14.73 10.91 4.84
N LYS A 201 -15.11 10.44 3.64
CA LYS A 201 -16.50 10.51 3.17
C LYS A 201 -17.47 9.78 4.10
N LEU A 202 -17.13 8.57 4.55
CA LEU A 202 -17.97 7.81 5.49
C LEU A 202 -18.17 8.56 6.81
N ARG A 203 -17.11 9.16 7.37
CA ARG A 203 -17.21 9.97 8.59
C ARG A 203 -18.13 11.18 8.40
N LYS A 204 -17.99 11.88 7.27
CA LYS A 204 -18.85 13.03 6.93
C LYS A 204 -20.33 12.62 6.82
N VAL A 205 -20.63 11.55 6.10
CA VAL A 205 -22.00 11.03 5.97
C VAL A 205 -22.59 10.65 7.34
N LEU A 206 -21.80 10.06 8.22
CA LEU A 206 -22.25 9.73 9.58
C LEU A 206 -22.55 10.99 10.41
N ASN A 207 -21.72 12.02 10.29
CA ASN A 207 -21.93 13.32 10.92
C ASN A 207 -23.19 14.01 10.40
N ASP A 208 -23.41 14.01 9.08
CA ASP A 208 -24.59 14.59 8.44
C ASP A 208 -25.87 13.87 8.90
N TYR A 209 -25.83 12.53 8.94
CA TYR A 209 -26.92 11.72 9.47
C TYR A 209 -27.21 12.05 10.94
N SER A 210 -26.17 12.09 11.78
CA SER A 210 -26.30 12.40 13.21
C SER A 210 -26.89 13.81 13.42
N SER A 211 -26.46 14.79 12.62
CA SER A 211 -27.01 16.15 12.64
C SER A 211 -28.49 16.17 12.26
N GLY A 212 -28.88 15.41 11.23
CA GLY A 212 -30.28 15.25 10.82
C GLY A 212 -31.16 14.66 11.92
N VAL A 213 -30.68 13.61 12.59
CA VAL A 213 -31.39 12.99 13.73
C VAL A 213 -31.55 13.99 14.87
N LEU A 214 -30.48 14.70 15.26
CA LEU A 214 -30.53 15.71 16.33
C LEU A 214 -31.48 16.86 16.00
N ARG A 215 -31.50 17.31 14.75
CA ARG A 215 -32.43 18.36 14.30
C ARG A 215 -33.87 17.87 14.43
N ASN A 216 -34.17 16.66 13.98
CA ASN A 216 -35.52 16.09 14.03
C ASN A 216 -36.00 15.85 15.48
N THR A 217 -35.12 15.42 16.39
CA THR A 217 -35.48 15.23 17.80
C THR A 217 -35.68 16.56 18.52
N MET A 218 -34.83 17.57 18.28
CA MET A 218 -35.01 18.90 18.87
C MET A 218 -36.29 19.60 18.38
N VAL A 219 -36.68 19.44 17.12
CA VAL A 219 -37.95 19.95 16.59
C VAL A 219 -39.14 19.29 17.31
N LYS A 220 -39.14 17.96 17.45
CA LYS A 220 -40.19 17.23 18.17
C LYS A 220 -40.30 17.61 19.64
N MET A 221 -39.18 17.88 20.33
CA MET A 221 -39.22 18.35 21.72
C MET A 221 -39.89 19.73 21.83
N LYS A 222 -39.56 20.68 20.93
CA LYS A 222 -40.18 22.00 20.90
C LYS A 222 -41.68 21.96 20.62
N GLU A 223 -42.12 21.06 19.74
CA GLU A 223 -43.54 20.83 19.45
C GLU A 223 -44.29 20.20 20.64
N GLY A 224 -43.62 19.35 21.43
CA GLY A 224 -44.17 18.78 22.67
C GLY A 224 -44.32 19.80 23.81
N GLU A 225 -43.40 20.74 23.95
CA GLU A 225 -43.47 21.81 24.96
C GLU A 225 -44.55 22.85 24.63
N THR A 226 -44.72 23.20 23.35
CA THR A 226 -45.76 24.16 22.92
C THR A 226 -47.18 23.60 23.00
N SER A 227 -47.36 22.28 22.89
CA SER A 227 -48.68 21.63 22.99
C SER A 227 -49.16 21.44 24.44
N GLN A 228 -48.28 21.42 25.44
CA GLN A 228 -48.69 21.41 26.86
C GLN A 228 -49.07 22.80 27.41
N SER A 229 -48.55 23.88 26.84
CA SER A 229 -48.86 25.25 27.30
C SER A 229 -50.27 25.74 26.93
N PHE A 230 -50.91 25.18 25.90
CA PHE A 230 -52.26 25.61 25.48
C PHE A 230 -53.40 24.94 26.26
N GLY A 231 -53.14 23.82 26.94
CA GLY A 231 -54.15 23.10 27.73
C GLY A 231 -54.42 23.71 29.12
N SER A 232 -53.55 24.60 29.61
CA SER A 232 -53.66 25.18 30.96
C SER A 232 -54.37 26.55 31.00
N LEU A 233 -54.73 27.15 29.86
CA LEU A 233 -55.32 28.50 29.81
C LEU A 233 -56.85 28.52 29.60
N LEU A 234 -57.48 27.34 29.48
CA LEU A 234 -58.93 27.17 29.28
C LEU A 234 -59.62 26.45 30.45
N GLY A 235 -58.91 26.31 31.58
CA GLY A 235 -59.38 25.65 32.81
C GLY A 235 -59.40 26.58 34.02
N LEU A 236 -60.00 27.76 33.87
CA LEU A 236 -60.49 28.65 34.93
C LEU A 236 -61.84 29.22 34.48
#